data_AF-U1PCN8-F1
#
_entry.id   AF-U1PCN8-F1
#
_cell.length_a   1.000
_cell.length_b   1.000
_cell.length_c   1.000
_cell.angle_alpha   90.00
_cell.angle_beta   90.00
_cell.angle_gamma   90.00
#
_symmetry.space_group_name_H-M   'P 1'
#
loop_
_entity.id
_entity.type
_entity.pdbx_description
1 polymer ?
#
loop_
_entity_poly.entity_id
_entity_poly.type
_entity_poly.pdbx_seq_one_letter_code
_entity_poly.pdbx_strand_id
1 'polypeptide(L)'
;MSKLTDTLVKAGYVAANQGHGAISRMLWKGASMGDQARSQVLLDLSRLEADPDGSYQELAPNWLEHASALLERAGAQGDAAQVLEALKLIFHPTIEQGLSHSPIAEMDPRLRSYLFTSPVVARLRGDGAIVEPAQVATTGVDLPWAKADGNQVVSAHVVQAQRPRAENLLVLTDTNFNFMEPIIGYWPQKAQVRIRQLGDEELDFCSVLQTITDRLENRDAEVPEFLRKDLQWADTVYVEWGSALAARLSCTDLTSVGSPRLLVRVHKFEAFTMMPLLTRWENVSDLITIAPPVTRALTSTVLGLAERTRINYVPNCMDLVSFKLSKLQPAAYSIMLVGYDRLVKDPTWALDVLEQLRQLSDKPWKLTLVGEEPTAGGSYWDSFNQRCQQLGVQSLGYRSDMPEVLRKATVILSSSMVEGVHISVQQGAASGCLPVVRNWPGLASLGGPETIYPADWVVDSPRAAAQRILDNTNESGLTKPEVAEQASQWTLANLDAQVTLPLLDQVVLGGAQ
;
A
#
# COMPACT_ATOMS: atom_id res chain seq x y z
N MET A 1 3.50 -26.36 2.66
CA MET A 1 2.75 -25.60 1.64
C MET A 1 3.10 -24.11 1.73
N SER A 2 4.40 -23.78 1.59
CA SER A 2 4.97 -22.46 1.94
C SER A 2 5.94 -21.96 0.87
N LYS A 3 5.57 -22.12 -0.41
CA LYS A 3 6.31 -21.61 -1.57
C LYS A 3 5.42 -20.82 -2.54
N LEU A 4 4.22 -20.42 -2.10
CA LEU A 4 3.18 -19.82 -2.94
C LEU A 4 2.94 -18.33 -2.64
N THR A 5 3.37 -17.81 -1.51
CA THR A 5 3.03 -16.45 -1.05
C THR A 5 3.87 -15.34 -1.68
N ASP A 6 5.13 -15.61 -2.02
CA ASP A 6 6.03 -14.58 -2.57
C ASP A 6 5.94 -14.44 -4.10
N THR A 7 5.57 -15.52 -4.78
CA THR A 7 5.13 -15.45 -6.18
C THR A 7 3.83 -14.66 -6.29
N LEU A 8 3.00 -14.56 -5.23
CA LEU A 8 1.69 -13.91 -5.25
C LEU A 8 1.71 -12.37 -5.09
N VAL A 9 2.72 -11.80 -4.43
CA VAL A 9 2.87 -10.32 -4.38
C VAL A 9 3.42 -9.77 -5.70
N LYS A 10 4.31 -10.53 -6.36
CA LYS A 10 4.55 -10.33 -7.79
C LYS A 10 3.25 -10.61 -8.56
N ALA A 11 2.58 -11.76 -8.41
CA ALA A 11 1.45 -12.14 -9.25
C ALA A 11 0.22 -11.21 -9.17
N GLY A 12 -0.05 -10.48 -8.08
CA GLY A 12 -1.21 -9.59 -8.05
C GLY A 12 -1.19 -8.50 -9.13
N TYR A 13 0.00 -7.96 -9.43
CA TYR A 13 0.19 -6.94 -10.49
C TYR A 13 1.00 -7.47 -11.68
N VAL A 14 1.94 -8.38 -11.42
CA VAL A 14 2.67 -9.11 -12.46
C VAL A 14 1.74 -10.06 -13.19
N ALA A 15 0.81 -10.81 -12.59
CA ALA A 15 -0.12 -11.66 -13.36
C ALA A 15 -1.10 -10.85 -14.22
N ALA A 16 -1.54 -9.67 -13.77
CA ALA A 16 -2.24 -8.70 -14.62
C ALA A 16 -1.36 -8.15 -15.78
N ASN A 17 -0.03 -8.27 -15.64
CA ASN A 17 0.99 -7.89 -16.63
C ASN A 17 1.81 -9.07 -17.19
N GLN A 18 1.43 -10.36 -16.98
CA GLN A 18 2.25 -11.52 -17.36
C GLN A 18 2.07 -11.82 -18.84
N GLY A 19 2.48 -10.87 -19.66
CA GLY A 19 3.07 -11.10 -20.96
C GLY A 19 4.60 -11.07 -20.85
N HIS A 20 5.21 -11.77 -19.90
CA HIS A 20 6.68 -11.84 -19.77
C HIS A 20 7.39 -12.52 -20.97
N GLY A 21 6.64 -12.97 -21.98
CA GLY A 21 7.15 -13.27 -23.32
C GLY A 21 6.44 -12.53 -24.45
N ALA A 22 5.50 -11.63 -24.17
CA ALA A 22 4.68 -10.93 -25.16
C ALA A 22 5.36 -9.65 -25.67
N ILE A 23 6.08 -8.89 -24.83
CA ILE A 23 6.74 -7.63 -25.24
C ILE A 23 7.90 -7.91 -26.22
N SER A 24 8.76 -8.89 -25.94
CA SER A 24 9.79 -9.35 -26.89
C SER A 24 9.20 -9.96 -28.17
N ARG A 25 7.99 -10.56 -28.12
CA ARG A 25 7.26 -11.04 -29.30
C ARG A 25 6.49 -9.93 -30.05
N MET A 26 6.08 -8.86 -29.38
CA MET A 26 5.41 -7.68 -29.95
C MET A 26 6.40 -6.77 -30.68
N LEU A 27 7.63 -6.63 -30.17
CA LEU A 27 8.74 -6.00 -30.91
C LEU A 27 9.00 -6.69 -32.26
N TRP A 28 8.73 -7.99 -32.37
CA TRP A 28 8.89 -8.77 -33.61
C TRP A 28 7.63 -8.88 -34.49
N LYS A 29 6.41 -8.74 -33.93
CA LYS A 29 5.14 -8.82 -34.71
C LYS A 29 4.51 -7.45 -35.02
N GLY A 30 4.85 -6.40 -34.27
CA GLY A 30 4.23 -5.07 -34.34
C GLY A 30 5.00 -4.03 -35.14
N ALA A 31 6.04 -4.43 -35.87
CA ALA A 31 6.78 -3.55 -36.78
C ALA A 31 5.97 -3.25 -38.07
N SER A 32 4.77 -2.69 -37.92
CA SER A 32 4.33 -1.67 -38.86
C SER A 32 4.88 -0.35 -38.33
N MET A 33 5.88 0.20 -39.01
CA MET A 33 6.63 1.43 -38.67
C MET A 33 5.79 2.73 -38.62
N GLY A 34 4.51 2.69 -38.25
CA GLY A 34 3.59 3.83 -38.36
C GLY A 34 3.46 4.69 -37.11
N ASP A 35 3.88 4.21 -35.93
CA ASP A 35 3.48 4.83 -34.66
C ASP A 35 4.64 5.07 -33.70
N GLN A 36 5.25 6.25 -33.84
CA GLN A 36 6.41 6.67 -33.05
C GLN A 36 6.14 6.68 -31.54
N ALA A 37 4.96 7.16 -31.10
CA ALA A 37 4.62 7.22 -29.67
C ALA A 37 4.51 5.82 -29.06
N ARG A 38 3.86 4.90 -29.76
CA ARG A 38 3.73 3.51 -29.29
C ARG A 38 5.10 2.82 -29.21
N SER A 39 5.92 2.95 -30.25
CA SER A 39 7.27 2.37 -30.25
C SER A 39 8.10 2.86 -29.08
N GLN A 40 7.98 4.15 -28.74
CA GLN A 40 8.73 4.74 -27.64
C GLN A 40 8.23 4.27 -26.26
N VAL A 41 6.91 4.16 -26.07
CA VAL A 41 6.33 3.60 -24.83
C VAL A 41 6.80 2.17 -24.61
N LEU A 42 6.79 1.32 -25.63
CA LEU A 42 7.26 -0.06 -25.52
C LEU A 42 8.77 -0.15 -25.24
N LEU A 43 9.56 0.77 -25.80
CA LEU A 43 11.00 0.84 -25.53
C LEU A 43 11.28 1.24 -24.07
N ASP A 44 10.58 2.25 -23.56
CA ASP A 44 10.74 2.72 -22.18
C ASP A 44 10.28 1.66 -21.18
N LEU A 45 9.13 1.01 -21.42
CA LEU A 45 8.69 -0.16 -20.64
C LEU A 45 9.75 -1.26 -20.63
N SER A 46 10.29 -1.62 -21.80
CA SER A 46 11.33 -2.65 -21.89
C SER A 46 12.60 -2.29 -21.09
N ARG A 47 12.95 -1.00 -20.98
CA ARG A 47 14.10 -0.56 -20.18
C ARG A 47 13.81 -0.69 -18.68
N LEU A 48 12.64 -0.24 -18.24
CA LEU A 48 12.21 -0.33 -16.84
C LEU A 48 12.05 -1.78 -16.37
N GLU A 49 11.60 -2.68 -17.25
CA GLU A 49 11.50 -4.11 -16.95
C GLU A 49 12.86 -4.81 -16.93
N ALA A 50 13.81 -4.37 -17.75
CA ALA A 50 15.15 -4.94 -17.81
C ALA A 50 16.03 -4.53 -16.61
N ASP A 51 15.80 -3.33 -16.07
CA ASP A 51 16.54 -2.79 -14.92
C ASP A 51 15.57 -2.15 -13.90
N PRO A 52 14.87 -2.96 -13.10
CA PRO A 52 13.90 -2.46 -12.12
C PRO A 52 14.54 -1.68 -10.96
N ASP A 53 15.87 -1.78 -10.78
CA ASP A 53 16.61 -1.09 -9.74
C ASP A 53 17.12 0.28 -10.19
N GLY A 54 17.06 0.57 -11.49
CA GLY A 54 17.47 1.85 -12.06
C GLY A 54 16.48 2.98 -11.80
N SER A 55 16.98 4.21 -11.89
CA SER A 55 16.16 5.42 -11.80
C SER A 55 15.31 5.58 -13.06
N TYR A 56 13.99 5.72 -12.90
CA TYR A 56 13.10 5.98 -14.03
C TYR A 56 13.45 7.28 -14.77
N GLN A 57 14.04 8.25 -14.07
CA GLN A 57 14.51 9.50 -14.67
C GLN A 57 15.60 9.25 -15.72
N GLU A 58 16.39 8.18 -15.57
CA GLU A 58 17.42 7.79 -16.53
C GLU A 58 16.89 6.79 -17.57
N LEU A 59 16.12 5.79 -17.12
CA LEU A 59 15.62 4.72 -17.98
C LEU A 59 14.50 5.17 -18.92
N ALA A 60 13.67 6.12 -18.48
CA ALA A 60 12.52 6.64 -19.19
C ALA A 60 12.31 8.16 -18.93
N PRO A 61 13.27 9.04 -19.26
CA PRO A 61 13.25 10.47 -18.90
C PRO A 61 12.01 11.25 -19.37
N ASN A 62 11.44 10.86 -20.53
CA ASN A 62 10.28 11.49 -21.15
C ASN A 62 9.03 10.59 -21.08
N TRP A 63 8.98 9.67 -20.11
CA TRP A 63 7.91 8.66 -20.00
C TRP A 63 6.50 9.25 -20.10
N LEU A 64 6.26 10.40 -19.44
CA LEU A 64 4.95 11.02 -19.42
C LEU A 64 4.57 11.63 -20.77
N GLU A 65 5.53 12.22 -21.50
CA GLU A 65 5.30 12.75 -22.84
C GLU A 65 4.97 11.60 -23.81
N HIS A 66 5.77 10.53 -23.78
CA HIS A 66 5.55 9.37 -24.64
C HIS A 66 4.21 8.67 -24.34
N ALA A 67 3.91 8.46 -23.05
CA ALA A 67 2.67 7.81 -22.63
C ALA A 67 1.44 8.68 -22.89
N SER A 68 1.49 9.98 -22.61
CA SER A 68 0.36 10.88 -22.85
C SER A 68 0.00 10.99 -24.33
N ALA A 69 1.01 11.09 -25.21
CA ALA A 69 0.79 11.11 -26.65
C ALA A 69 0.12 9.82 -27.16
N LEU A 70 0.56 8.65 -26.68
CA LEU A 70 -0.05 7.36 -27.00
C LEU A 70 -1.49 7.30 -26.48
N LEU A 71 -1.70 7.66 -25.22
CA LEU A 71 -2.99 7.56 -24.54
C LEU A 71 -4.06 8.44 -25.20
N GLU A 72 -3.74 9.70 -25.51
CA GLU A 72 -4.70 10.62 -26.15
C GLU A 72 -5.15 10.11 -27.52
N ARG A 73 -4.20 9.71 -28.36
CA ARG A 73 -4.50 9.19 -29.69
C ARG A 73 -5.27 7.86 -29.62
N ALA A 74 -4.79 6.91 -28.82
CA ALA A 74 -5.41 5.60 -28.67
C ALA A 74 -6.83 5.73 -28.09
N GLY A 75 -7.01 6.59 -27.09
CA GLY A 75 -8.31 6.90 -26.53
C GLY A 75 -9.26 7.53 -27.54
N ALA A 76 -8.79 8.46 -28.38
CA ALA A 76 -9.61 9.05 -29.44
C ALA A 76 -10.06 8.00 -30.49
N GLN A 77 -9.25 6.96 -30.70
CA GLN A 77 -9.55 5.84 -31.61
C GLN A 77 -10.36 4.71 -30.95
N GLY A 78 -10.55 4.75 -29.62
CA GLY A 78 -11.15 3.65 -28.86
C GLY A 78 -10.24 2.41 -28.73
N ASP A 79 -8.94 2.54 -28.96
CA ASP A 79 -7.98 1.43 -28.85
C ASP A 79 -7.59 1.19 -27.38
N ALA A 80 -8.39 0.37 -26.70
CA ALA A 80 -8.19 0.02 -25.30
C ALA A 80 -6.83 -0.65 -25.02
N ALA A 81 -6.27 -1.40 -25.98
CA ALA A 81 -5.01 -2.10 -25.80
C ALA A 81 -3.84 -1.11 -25.74
N GLN A 82 -3.81 -0.13 -26.64
CA GLN A 82 -2.81 0.93 -26.61
C GLN A 82 -3.00 1.90 -25.43
N VAL A 83 -4.24 2.17 -25.01
CA VAL A 83 -4.50 2.92 -23.76
C VAL A 83 -3.90 2.17 -22.57
N LEU A 84 -4.07 0.86 -22.49
CA LEU A 84 -3.47 0.04 -21.44
C LEU A 84 -1.94 0.06 -21.49
N GLU A 85 -1.32 -0.03 -22.67
CA GLU A 85 0.15 0.12 -22.83
C GLU A 85 0.64 1.46 -22.25
N ALA A 86 -0.04 2.58 -22.54
CA ALA A 86 0.31 3.89 -21.99
C ALA A 86 0.15 3.95 -20.47
N LEU A 87 -0.96 3.44 -19.93
CA LEU A 87 -1.20 3.42 -18.48
C LEU A 87 -0.19 2.53 -17.74
N LYS A 88 0.26 1.43 -18.35
CA LYS A 88 1.34 0.60 -17.78
C LYS A 88 2.65 1.37 -17.64
N LEU A 89 2.96 2.28 -18.57
CA LEU A 89 4.14 3.13 -18.45
C LEU A 89 3.91 4.22 -17.40
N ILE A 90 2.75 4.89 -17.38
CA ILE A 90 2.45 5.96 -16.41
C ILE A 90 2.53 5.43 -14.98
N PHE A 91 1.93 4.27 -14.73
CA PHE A 91 1.86 3.64 -13.40
C PHE A 91 2.83 2.46 -13.28
N HIS A 92 3.98 2.54 -13.95
CA HIS A 92 4.97 1.47 -13.88
C HIS A 92 5.54 1.38 -12.45
N PRO A 93 5.74 0.17 -11.88
CA PRO A 93 6.24 0.03 -10.51
C PRO A 93 7.60 0.72 -10.26
N THR A 94 8.53 0.71 -11.22
CA THR A 94 9.81 1.45 -11.10
C THR A 94 9.64 2.96 -11.06
N ILE A 95 8.56 3.50 -11.66
CA ILE A 95 8.24 4.92 -11.64
C ILE A 95 7.52 5.28 -10.34
N GLU A 96 6.43 4.57 -10.02
CA GLU A 96 5.53 4.97 -8.92
C GLU A 96 5.84 4.31 -7.57
N GLN A 97 6.63 3.26 -7.57
CA GLN A 97 7.03 2.52 -6.37
C GLN A 97 8.55 2.40 -6.27
N GLY A 98 9.27 3.29 -6.97
CA GLY A 98 10.71 3.40 -6.94
C GLY A 98 11.25 3.70 -5.53
N LEU A 99 12.58 3.55 -5.37
CA LEU A 99 13.22 3.64 -4.07
C LEU A 99 13.14 5.03 -3.44
N SER A 100 13.38 6.09 -4.22
CA SER A 100 13.48 7.46 -3.70
C SER A 100 12.51 8.44 -4.35
N HIS A 101 11.87 8.06 -5.46
CA HIS A 101 11.03 8.95 -6.25
C HIS A 101 9.75 8.25 -6.66
N SER A 102 8.63 8.97 -6.57
CA SER A 102 7.34 8.61 -7.14
C SER A 102 6.62 9.88 -7.55
N PRO A 103 6.22 10.03 -8.83
CA PRO A 103 5.43 11.18 -9.25
C PRO A 103 4.13 11.36 -8.46
N ILE A 104 3.45 10.27 -8.06
CA ILE A 104 2.26 10.34 -7.18
C ILE A 104 2.62 10.85 -5.79
N ALA A 105 3.68 10.32 -5.17
CA ALA A 105 4.10 10.74 -3.83
C ALA A 105 4.57 12.19 -3.80
N GLU A 106 5.40 12.57 -4.77
CA GLU A 106 5.95 13.92 -4.93
C GLU A 106 4.91 14.94 -5.40
N MET A 107 3.70 14.48 -5.73
CA MET A 107 2.63 15.31 -6.31
C MET A 107 3.11 16.04 -7.56
N ASP A 108 3.80 15.32 -8.46
CA ASP A 108 4.40 15.87 -9.67
C ASP A 108 3.36 16.70 -10.46
N PRO A 109 3.59 18.01 -10.66
CA PRO A 109 2.65 18.87 -11.34
C PRO A 109 2.33 18.44 -12.77
N ARG A 110 3.26 17.80 -13.47
CA ARG A 110 3.08 17.31 -14.83
C ARG A 110 2.09 16.15 -14.86
N LEU A 111 2.28 15.16 -13.99
CA LEU A 111 1.37 14.03 -13.87
C LEU A 111 -0.02 14.50 -13.44
N ARG A 112 -0.10 15.35 -12.41
CA ARG A 112 -1.38 15.88 -11.91
C ARG A 112 -2.11 16.70 -12.96
N SER A 113 -1.41 17.59 -13.66
CA SER A 113 -1.98 18.34 -14.77
C SER A 113 -2.56 17.38 -15.79
N TYR A 114 -1.77 16.40 -16.22
CA TYR A 114 -2.23 15.43 -17.20
C TYR A 114 -3.47 14.63 -16.74
N LEU A 115 -3.47 14.10 -15.51
CA LEU A 115 -4.59 13.33 -14.98
C LEU A 115 -5.90 14.13 -14.88
N PHE A 116 -5.81 15.45 -14.71
CA PHE A 116 -6.99 16.30 -14.52
C PHE A 116 -7.40 17.07 -15.77
N THR A 117 -6.53 17.21 -16.78
CA THR A 117 -6.82 17.94 -18.01
C THR A 117 -7.11 17.03 -19.21
N SER A 118 -6.70 15.76 -19.17
CA SER A 118 -6.86 14.82 -20.29
C SER A 118 -8.34 14.41 -20.49
N PRO A 119 -8.91 14.59 -21.69
CA PRO A 119 -10.26 14.11 -22.01
C PRO A 119 -10.38 12.59 -21.96
N VAL A 120 -9.32 11.87 -22.36
CA VAL A 120 -9.33 10.40 -22.29
C VAL A 120 -9.29 9.95 -20.83
N VAL A 121 -8.46 10.56 -19.97
CA VAL A 121 -8.43 10.25 -18.54
C VAL A 121 -9.77 10.58 -17.88
N ALA A 122 -10.39 11.72 -18.21
CA ALA A 122 -11.72 12.09 -17.71
C ALA A 122 -12.80 11.06 -18.08
N ARG A 123 -12.73 10.49 -19.29
CA ARG A 123 -13.60 9.39 -19.71
C ARG A 123 -13.30 8.09 -18.99
N LEU A 124 -12.02 7.74 -18.80
CA LEU A 124 -11.62 6.57 -18.01
C LEU A 124 -12.03 6.68 -16.53
N ARG A 125 -12.08 7.90 -15.99
CA ARG A 125 -12.60 8.21 -14.65
C ARG A 125 -14.13 8.28 -14.60
N GLY A 126 -14.80 8.41 -15.74
CA GLY A 126 -16.25 8.23 -15.88
C GLY A 126 -17.08 9.46 -15.56
N ASP A 127 -16.44 10.57 -15.23
CA ASP A 127 -17.12 11.82 -14.89
C ASP A 127 -17.12 12.81 -16.06
N GLY A 128 -16.30 12.59 -17.08
CA GLY A 128 -16.11 13.51 -18.20
C GLY A 128 -15.56 14.88 -17.78
N ALA A 129 -15.14 15.04 -16.52
CA ALA A 129 -14.74 16.32 -15.95
C ALA A 129 -13.30 16.65 -16.34
N ILE A 130 -13.08 17.87 -16.81
CA ILE A 130 -11.76 18.41 -17.12
C ILE A 130 -11.58 19.64 -16.23
N VAL A 131 -10.41 19.73 -15.58
CA VAL A 131 -10.07 20.84 -14.70
C VAL A 131 -9.15 21.79 -15.45
N GLU A 132 -9.39 23.09 -15.32
CA GLU A 132 -8.48 24.09 -15.87
C GLU A 132 -7.09 23.96 -15.21
N PRO A 133 -5.97 24.00 -15.97
CA PRO A 133 -4.62 23.80 -15.43
C PRO A 133 -4.29 24.67 -14.20
N ALA A 134 -4.85 25.88 -14.13
CA ALA A 134 -4.67 26.80 -13.01
C ALA A 134 -5.31 26.30 -11.69
N GLN A 135 -6.33 25.45 -11.76
CA GLN A 135 -7.04 24.91 -10.60
C GLN A 135 -6.41 23.61 -10.08
N VAL A 136 -5.69 22.86 -10.93
CA VAL A 136 -5.03 21.58 -10.61
C VAL A 136 -4.12 21.65 -9.39
N ALA A 137 -3.41 22.77 -9.19
CA ALA A 137 -2.50 22.97 -8.06
C ALA A 137 -3.24 22.99 -6.70
N THR A 138 -4.53 23.28 -6.70
CA THR A 138 -5.36 23.42 -5.49
C THR A 138 -6.36 22.28 -5.29
N THR A 139 -6.55 21.39 -6.27
CA THR A 139 -7.53 20.30 -6.19
C THR A 139 -7.01 19.06 -5.47
N GLY A 140 -7.80 18.46 -4.56
CA GLY A 140 -7.54 17.11 -4.02
C GLY A 140 -6.52 17.02 -2.88
N VAL A 141 -6.27 18.10 -2.13
CA VAL A 141 -5.33 18.11 -0.98
C VAL A 141 -6.03 18.42 0.35
N ASP A 142 -7.23 18.98 0.32
CA ASP A 142 -8.02 19.29 1.52
C ASP A 142 -8.85 18.08 1.94
N LEU A 143 -8.32 17.30 2.88
CA LEU A 143 -9.07 16.25 3.56
C LEU A 143 -9.71 16.83 4.83
N PRO A 144 -10.94 16.43 5.21
CA PRO A 144 -11.65 16.97 6.38
C PRO A 144 -10.89 16.84 7.71
N TRP A 145 -10.01 15.84 7.82
CA TRP A 145 -9.19 15.54 9.01
C TRP A 145 -7.74 16.05 8.90
N ALA A 146 -7.38 16.74 7.82
CA ALA A 146 -6.02 17.27 7.63
C ALA A 146 -5.75 18.59 8.39
N LYS A 147 -6.72 19.13 9.13
CA LYS A 147 -6.50 20.27 10.03
C LYS A 147 -5.96 19.76 11.37
N ALA A 148 -4.67 19.98 11.58
CA ALA A 148 -3.95 19.66 12.79
C ALA A 148 -4.31 20.60 13.94
N ASP A 149 -4.95 20.07 14.98
CA ASP A 149 -4.80 20.64 16.33
C ASP A 149 -3.64 19.89 17.02
N GLY A 150 -2.48 20.56 17.05
CA GLY A 150 -1.27 20.26 17.83
C GLY A 150 -1.08 18.87 18.43
N ASN A 151 -0.44 17.97 17.67
CA ASN A 151 0.11 16.67 18.11
C ASN A 151 -0.84 15.47 18.27
N GLN A 152 -2.05 15.51 17.74
CA GLN A 152 -2.80 14.29 17.47
C GLN A 152 -3.41 14.34 16.07
N VAL A 153 -2.75 13.73 15.09
CA VAL A 153 -3.48 13.17 13.92
C VAL A 153 -4.20 11.89 14.41
N VAL A 154 -5.07 12.08 15.39
CA VAL A 154 -6.06 11.12 15.87
C VAL A 154 -7.38 11.89 16.02
N SER A 155 -7.75 12.66 14.99
CA SER A 155 -9.17 12.81 14.67
C SER A 155 -9.56 11.59 13.84
N ALA A 156 -9.57 10.40 14.45
CA ALA A 156 -10.80 9.83 14.96
C ALA A 156 -11.83 9.65 13.84
N HIS A 157 -11.80 8.48 13.20
CA HIS A 157 -13.02 7.70 12.96
C HIS A 157 -14.21 8.47 12.39
N VAL A 158 -14.04 9.15 11.25
CA VAL A 158 -15.16 9.82 10.60
C VAL A 158 -16.02 8.79 9.88
N VAL A 159 -16.83 8.05 10.64
CA VAL A 159 -18.01 7.36 10.12
C VAL A 159 -19.04 8.45 9.85
N GLN A 160 -19.00 9.00 8.64
CA GLN A 160 -20.00 9.98 8.20
C GLN A 160 -21.34 9.25 8.03
N ALA A 161 -22.26 9.54 8.97
CA ALA A 161 -23.63 9.04 9.06
C ALA A 161 -23.80 7.56 9.45
N GLN A 162 -24.90 7.29 10.16
CA GLN A 162 -25.36 5.93 10.46
C GLN A 162 -25.69 5.20 9.15
N ARG A 163 -25.24 3.96 9.05
CA ARG A 163 -25.51 3.06 7.92
C ARG A 163 -26.55 2.03 8.34
N PRO A 164 -27.45 1.58 7.44
CA PRO A 164 -28.30 0.43 7.71
C PRO A 164 -27.45 -0.76 8.13
N ARG A 165 -27.94 -1.52 9.11
CA ARG A 165 -27.26 -2.74 9.55
C ARG A 165 -27.21 -3.74 8.39
N ALA A 166 -26.03 -4.26 8.07
CA ALA A 166 -25.88 -5.41 7.19
C ALA A 166 -26.12 -6.70 7.97
N GLU A 167 -27.05 -7.54 7.53
CA GLU A 167 -27.23 -8.89 8.05
C GLU A 167 -26.38 -9.90 7.26
N ASN A 168 -26.22 -9.66 5.95
CA ASN A 168 -25.50 -10.50 5.00
C ASN A 168 -24.30 -9.74 4.42
N LEU A 169 -23.10 -10.15 4.81
CA LEU A 169 -21.83 -9.58 4.35
C LEU A 169 -21.13 -10.54 3.39
N LEU A 170 -20.84 -10.08 2.17
CA LEU A 170 -19.99 -10.78 1.21
C LEU A 170 -18.59 -10.14 1.21
N VAL A 171 -17.57 -10.92 1.50
CA VAL A 171 -16.16 -10.51 1.45
C VAL A 171 -15.52 -11.13 0.19
N LEU A 172 -15.00 -10.30 -0.69
CA LEU A 172 -14.40 -10.70 -1.96
C LEU A 172 -12.92 -10.30 -2.05
N THR A 173 -12.12 -11.16 -2.68
CA THR A 173 -10.77 -10.82 -3.15
C THR A 173 -10.43 -11.51 -4.46
N ASP A 174 -9.66 -10.85 -5.32
CA ASP A 174 -9.00 -11.45 -6.51
C ASP A 174 -7.57 -11.90 -6.24
N THR A 175 -7.04 -11.69 -5.03
CA THR A 175 -5.63 -11.91 -4.71
C THR A 175 -5.45 -12.76 -3.46
N ASN A 176 -5.54 -12.16 -2.27
CA ASN A 176 -5.29 -12.84 -0.99
C ASN A 176 -5.93 -12.08 0.19
N PHE A 177 -5.83 -12.67 1.38
CA PHE A 177 -6.39 -12.14 2.63
C PHE A 177 -5.33 -11.80 3.69
N ASN A 178 -4.11 -11.40 3.30
CA ASN A 178 -2.96 -11.23 4.21
C ASN A 178 -3.18 -10.28 5.39
N PHE A 179 -4.12 -9.33 5.30
CA PHE A 179 -4.46 -8.39 6.38
C PHE A 179 -5.86 -8.59 6.96
N MET A 180 -6.48 -9.74 6.66
CA MET A 180 -7.86 -10.02 7.01
C MET A 180 -8.01 -11.11 8.07
N GLU A 181 -6.93 -11.79 8.49
CA GLU A 181 -7.01 -12.91 9.45
C GLU A 181 -7.76 -12.54 10.75
N PRO A 182 -7.45 -11.41 11.45
CA PRO A 182 -8.20 -11.02 12.65
C PRO A 182 -9.66 -10.64 12.37
N ILE A 183 -9.97 -10.26 11.13
CA ILE A 183 -11.30 -9.81 10.71
C ILE A 183 -12.19 -10.99 10.31
N ILE A 184 -11.63 -11.98 9.60
CA ILE A 184 -12.33 -13.17 9.09
C ILE A 184 -12.86 -14.04 10.24
N GLY A 185 -12.13 -14.14 11.35
CA GLY A 185 -12.62 -14.83 12.56
C GLY A 185 -13.64 -14.02 13.37
N TYR A 186 -13.73 -12.71 13.13
CA TYR A 186 -14.51 -11.77 13.94
C TYR A 186 -15.92 -11.54 13.40
N TRP A 187 -16.08 -11.24 12.11
CA TRP A 187 -17.39 -10.90 11.55
C TRP A 187 -18.46 -12.01 11.58
N PRO A 188 -18.12 -13.31 11.43
CA PRO A 188 -19.12 -14.38 11.55
C PRO A 188 -19.83 -14.42 12.92
N GLN A 189 -19.28 -13.75 13.93
CA GLN A 189 -19.89 -13.63 15.26
C GLN A 189 -20.96 -12.52 15.33
N LYS A 190 -21.08 -11.68 14.28
CA LYS A 190 -21.90 -10.46 14.27
C LYS A 190 -22.92 -10.38 13.14
N ALA A 191 -22.64 -11.04 12.03
CA ALA A 191 -23.47 -11.08 10.82
C ALA A 191 -23.31 -12.44 10.13
N GLN A 192 -24.19 -12.74 9.17
CA GLN A 192 -23.95 -13.83 8.24
C GLN A 192 -22.88 -13.38 7.26
N VAL A 193 -21.82 -14.17 7.09
CA VAL A 193 -20.68 -13.80 6.25
C VAL A 193 -20.41 -14.89 5.21
N ARG A 194 -20.26 -14.49 3.96
CA ARG A 194 -19.64 -15.30 2.90
C ARG A 194 -18.30 -14.70 2.56
N ILE A 195 -17.26 -15.53 2.53
CA ILE A 195 -15.91 -15.11 2.16
C ILE A 195 -15.51 -15.89 0.92
N ARG A 196 -15.12 -15.17 -0.13
CA ARG A 196 -14.77 -15.76 -1.41
C ARG A 196 -13.52 -15.10 -1.98
N GLN A 197 -12.51 -15.92 -2.22
CA GLN A 197 -11.40 -15.58 -3.10
C GLN A 197 -11.75 -16.10 -4.50
N LEU A 198 -11.59 -15.25 -5.52
CA LEU A 198 -11.86 -15.63 -6.90
C LEU A 198 -10.83 -16.67 -7.38
N GLY A 199 -11.31 -17.70 -8.08
CA GLY A 199 -10.46 -18.70 -8.73
C GLY A 199 -9.91 -18.22 -10.07
N ASP A 200 -8.90 -18.90 -10.61
CA ASP A 200 -8.23 -18.51 -11.86
C ASP A 200 -9.19 -18.31 -13.05
N GLU A 201 -10.20 -19.18 -13.18
CA GLU A 201 -11.23 -19.11 -14.24
C GLU A 201 -12.18 -17.89 -14.08
N GLU A 202 -12.24 -17.32 -12.88
CA GLU A 202 -13.09 -16.18 -12.54
C GLU A 202 -12.35 -14.84 -12.71
N LEU A 203 -11.01 -14.87 -12.74
CA LEU A 203 -10.17 -13.68 -12.86
C LEU A 203 -10.31 -12.97 -14.21
N ASP A 204 -10.82 -13.64 -15.25
CA ASP A 204 -11.15 -13.02 -16.53
C ASP A 204 -12.15 -11.86 -16.37
N PHE A 205 -13.06 -11.96 -15.38
CA PHE A 205 -13.94 -10.85 -15.03
C PHE A 205 -13.16 -9.60 -14.63
N CYS A 206 -12.02 -9.77 -13.94
CA CYS A 206 -11.15 -8.69 -13.46
C CYS A 206 -10.22 -8.14 -14.55
N SER A 207 -10.47 -8.42 -15.84
CA SER A 207 -9.64 -7.92 -16.93
C SER A 207 -9.57 -6.39 -16.96
N VAL A 208 -8.37 -5.86 -16.75
CA VAL A 208 -8.10 -4.42 -16.83
C VAL A 208 -8.35 -3.90 -18.26
N LEU A 209 -7.99 -4.70 -19.27
CA LEU A 209 -8.25 -4.35 -20.67
C LEU A 209 -9.75 -4.22 -20.91
N GLN A 210 -10.55 -5.19 -20.47
CA GLN A 210 -12.01 -5.13 -20.65
C GLN A 210 -12.62 -3.96 -19.88
N THR A 211 -12.10 -3.66 -18.68
CA THR A 211 -12.49 -2.47 -17.92
C THR A 211 -12.21 -1.21 -18.73
N ILE A 212 -11.01 -1.04 -19.28
CA ILE A 212 -10.68 0.11 -20.14
C ILE A 212 -11.60 0.18 -21.36
N THR A 213 -11.85 -0.93 -22.05
CA THR A 213 -12.78 -0.99 -23.20
C THR A 213 -14.16 -0.46 -22.82
N ASP A 214 -14.76 -1.00 -21.77
CA ASP A 214 -16.09 -0.61 -21.34
C ASP A 214 -16.12 0.85 -20.88
N ARG A 215 -15.04 1.36 -20.26
CA ARG A 215 -14.91 2.76 -19.85
C ARG A 215 -14.82 3.72 -21.04
N LEU A 216 -14.06 3.36 -22.08
CA LEU A 216 -13.95 4.17 -23.30
C LEU A 216 -15.28 4.22 -24.08
N GLU A 217 -16.09 3.17 -23.97
CA GLU A 217 -17.39 3.04 -24.61
C GLU A 217 -18.56 3.47 -23.71
N ASN A 218 -18.28 3.92 -22.48
CA ASN A 218 -19.27 4.27 -21.46
C ASN A 218 -20.33 3.16 -21.24
N ARG A 219 -19.85 1.91 -21.15
CA ARG A 219 -20.66 0.74 -20.83
C ARG A 219 -20.41 0.29 -19.40
N ASP A 220 -21.46 -0.26 -18.81
CA ASP A 220 -21.38 -0.95 -17.53
C ASP A 220 -21.19 -2.46 -17.79
N ALA A 221 -20.43 -3.11 -16.93
CA ALA A 221 -20.29 -4.55 -16.93
C ALA A 221 -21.57 -5.22 -16.44
N GLU A 222 -21.89 -6.40 -16.96
CA GLU A 222 -22.96 -7.22 -16.42
C GLU A 222 -22.48 -8.00 -15.18
N VAL A 223 -23.42 -8.31 -14.29
CA VAL A 223 -23.14 -9.19 -13.14
C VAL A 223 -22.80 -10.58 -13.65
N PRO A 224 -21.59 -11.11 -13.36
CA PRO A 224 -21.20 -12.41 -13.85
C PRO A 224 -21.97 -13.51 -13.11
N GLU A 225 -22.35 -14.55 -13.84
CA GLU A 225 -23.22 -15.62 -13.30
C GLU A 225 -22.62 -16.30 -12.07
N PHE A 226 -21.29 -16.46 -12.04
CA PHE A 226 -20.60 -17.08 -10.89
C PHE A 226 -20.72 -16.27 -9.59
N LEU A 227 -20.92 -14.94 -9.65
CA LEU A 227 -21.15 -14.07 -8.47
C LEU A 227 -22.62 -13.74 -8.23
N ARG A 228 -23.51 -13.95 -9.21
CA ARG A 228 -24.90 -13.47 -9.16
C ARG A 228 -25.61 -13.84 -7.85
N LYS A 229 -25.53 -15.11 -7.43
CA LYS A 229 -26.18 -15.57 -6.20
C LYS A 229 -25.58 -15.01 -4.92
N ASP A 230 -24.28 -14.72 -4.91
CA ASP A 230 -23.62 -14.14 -3.74
C ASP A 230 -23.94 -12.65 -3.64
N LEU A 231 -23.94 -11.93 -4.77
CA LEU A 231 -24.31 -10.52 -4.83
C LEU A 231 -25.79 -10.29 -4.51
N GLN A 232 -26.69 -11.16 -4.99
CA GLN A 232 -28.13 -11.11 -4.64
C GLN A 232 -28.41 -11.38 -3.16
N TRP A 233 -27.53 -12.12 -2.50
CA TRP A 233 -27.68 -12.47 -1.09
C TRP A 233 -27.14 -11.37 -0.16
N ALA A 234 -26.17 -10.59 -0.62
CA ALA A 234 -25.45 -9.62 0.22
C ALA A 234 -26.24 -8.32 0.39
N ASP A 235 -26.25 -7.78 1.61
CA ASP A 235 -26.61 -6.37 1.85
C ASP A 235 -25.39 -5.47 1.60
N THR A 236 -24.20 -6.02 1.77
CA THR A 236 -22.93 -5.33 1.72
C THR A 236 -21.86 -6.23 1.11
N VAL A 237 -21.15 -5.70 0.13
CA VAL A 237 -20.02 -6.34 -0.52
C VAL A 237 -18.77 -5.58 -0.12
N TYR A 238 -17.88 -6.26 0.58
CA TYR A 238 -16.58 -5.75 0.99
C TYR A 238 -15.51 -6.35 0.08
N VAL A 239 -14.78 -5.49 -0.63
CA VAL A 239 -13.70 -5.89 -1.54
C VAL A 239 -12.36 -5.55 -0.90
N GLU A 240 -11.58 -6.61 -0.70
CA GLU A 240 -10.16 -6.58 -0.37
C GLU A 240 -9.45 -7.09 -1.63
N TRP A 241 -8.74 -6.33 -2.43
CA TRP A 241 -8.01 -5.09 -2.21
C TRP A 241 -8.56 -3.99 -3.15
N GLY A 242 -7.89 -2.84 -3.22
CA GLY A 242 -8.16 -1.77 -4.20
C GLY A 242 -7.75 -2.10 -5.64
N SER A 243 -7.88 -3.37 -6.04
CA SER A 243 -7.31 -3.99 -7.23
C SER A 243 -8.29 -4.01 -8.42
N ALA A 244 -8.00 -4.86 -9.40
CA ALA A 244 -8.79 -4.97 -10.63
C ALA A 244 -10.23 -5.44 -10.36
N LEU A 245 -10.45 -6.29 -9.36
CA LEU A 245 -11.80 -6.63 -8.92
C LEU A 245 -12.59 -5.42 -8.43
N ALA A 246 -11.99 -4.55 -7.61
CA ALA A 246 -12.66 -3.34 -7.13
C ALA A 246 -13.02 -2.41 -8.30
N ALA A 247 -12.07 -2.18 -9.21
CA ALA A 247 -12.30 -1.37 -10.41
C ALA A 247 -13.43 -1.96 -11.28
N ARG A 248 -13.38 -3.27 -11.56
CA ARG A 248 -14.40 -3.94 -12.37
C ARG A 248 -15.78 -3.92 -11.71
N LEU A 249 -15.86 -4.32 -10.44
CA LEU A 249 -17.14 -4.42 -9.73
C LEU A 249 -17.79 -3.05 -9.53
N SER A 250 -17.01 -1.98 -9.35
CA SER A 250 -17.53 -0.61 -9.34
C SER A 250 -18.13 -0.18 -10.69
N CYS A 251 -17.74 -0.83 -11.79
CA CYS A 251 -18.27 -0.60 -13.13
C CYS A 251 -19.39 -1.59 -13.51
N THR A 252 -19.85 -2.45 -12.59
CA THR A 252 -20.90 -3.44 -12.83
C THR A 252 -22.28 -2.90 -12.46
N ASP A 253 -23.30 -3.20 -13.26
CA ASP A 253 -24.69 -2.89 -12.92
C ASP A 253 -25.22 -3.82 -11.81
N LEU A 254 -25.05 -3.37 -10.56
CA LEU A 254 -25.50 -4.08 -9.37
C LEU A 254 -27.01 -3.96 -9.11
N THR A 255 -27.77 -3.18 -9.91
CA THR A 255 -29.23 -3.06 -9.73
C THR A 255 -29.96 -4.37 -9.99
N SER A 256 -29.44 -5.18 -10.91
CA SER A 256 -29.95 -6.52 -11.24
C SER A 256 -29.83 -7.55 -10.10
N VAL A 257 -29.10 -7.20 -9.03
CA VAL A 257 -28.86 -8.04 -7.86
C VAL A 257 -29.19 -7.35 -6.53
N GLY A 258 -30.08 -6.34 -6.56
CA GLY A 258 -30.59 -5.69 -5.34
C GLY A 258 -29.75 -4.53 -4.81
N SER A 259 -28.74 -4.08 -5.58
CA SER A 259 -27.90 -2.91 -5.24
C SER A 259 -27.24 -2.99 -3.86
N PRO A 260 -26.45 -4.04 -3.56
CA PRO A 260 -25.69 -4.10 -2.31
C PRO A 260 -24.74 -2.91 -2.18
N ARG A 261 -24.45 -2.50 -0.94
CA ARG A 261 -23.44 -1.48 -0.67
C ARG A 261 -22.06 -2.03 -1.04
N LEU A 262 -21.35 -1.36 -1.95
CA LEU A 262 -19.98 -1.72 -2.33
C LEU A 262 -18.96 -0.94 -1.49
N LEU A 263 -18.13 -1.65 -0.74
CA LEU A 263 -17.05 -1.11 0.07
C LEU A 263 -15.73 -1.61 -0.48
N VAL A 264 -14.74 -0.73 -0.58
CA VAL A 264 -13.40 -1.08 -1.10
C VAL A 264 -12.36 -0.67 -0.08
N ARG A 265 -11.48 -1.61 0.30
CA ARG A 265 -10.33 -1.32 1.14
C ARG A 265 -9.06 -1.22 0.31
N VAL A 266 -8.37 -0.10 0.42
CA VAL A 266 -7.17 0.24 -0.36
C VAL A 266 -5.94 0.30 0.53
N HIS A 267 -4.89 -0.40 0.11
CA HIS A 267 -3.58 -0.36 0.76
C HIS A 267 -2.62 0.54 -0.01
N LYS A 268 -1.39 0.65 0.51
CA LYS A 268 -0.36 1.47 -0.14
C LYS A 268 -0.18 1.06 -1.58
N PHE A 269 -0.04 -0.24 -1.87
CA PHE A 269 0.36 -0.68 -3.20
C PHE A 269 -0.60 -0.17 -4.30
N GLU A 270 -1.90 -0.34 -4.11
CA GLU A 270 -2.92 -0.04 -5.10
C GLU A 270 -3.09 1.46 -5.34
N ALA A 271 -2.82 2.30 -4.33
CA ALA A 271 -2.84 3.75 -4.47
C ALA A 271 -1.80 4.30 -5.46
N PHE A 272 -0.77 3.50 -5.78
CA PHE A 272 0.28 3.82 -6.77
C PHE A 272 0.12 3.04 -8.08
N THR A 273 -1.09 2.59 -8.39
CA THR A 273 -1.42 1.89 -9.65
C THR A 273 -2.44 2.67 -10.46
N MET A 274 -2.80 2.17 -11.65
CA MET A 274 -3.90 2.74 -12.43
C MET A 274 -5.31 2.40 -11.87
N MET A 275 -5.42 1.50 -10.88
CA MET A 275 -6.71 1.01 -10.39
C MET A 275 -7.60 2.12 -9.79
N PRO A 276 -7.08 3.07 -8.98
CA PRO A 276 -7.87 4.20 -8.51
C PRO A 276 -8.45 5.06 -9.63
N LEU A 277 -7.73 5.19 -10.76
CA LEU A 277 -8.23 5.91 -11.93
C LEU A 277 -9.37 5.16 -12.62
N LEU A 278 -9.30 3.84 -12.69
CA LEU A 278 -10.30 3.00 -13.36
C LEU A 278 -11.53 2.68 -12.50
N THR A 279 -11.46 2.96 -11.19
CA THR A 279 -12.56 2.72 -10.25
C THR A 279 -13.62 3.82 -10.35
N ARG A 280 -14.89 3.46 -10.51
CA ARG A 280 -16.03 4.38 -10.43
C ARG A 280 -16.38 4.63 -8.97
N TRP A 281 -15.73 5.62 -8.37
CA TRP A 281 -15.88 5.92 -6.95
C TRP A 281 -17.31 6.31 -6.55
N GLU A 282 -18.10 6.87 -7.46
CA GLU A 282 -19.54 7.14 -7.24
C GLU A 282 -20.38 5.88 -6.98
N ASN A 283 -19.92 4.71 -7.43
CA ASN A 283 -20.56 3.41 -7.17
C ASN A 283 -19.97 2.71 -5.93
N VAL A 284 -18.91 3.27 -5.33
CA VAL A 284 -18.32 2.80 -4.08
C VAL A 284 -18.93 3.58 -2.93
N SER A 285 -19.72 2.90 -2.10
CA SER A 285 -20.40 3.51 -0.94
C SER A 285 -19.40 4.04 0.08
N ASP A 286 -18.34 3.27 0.37
CA ASP A 286 -17.29 3.67 1.30
C ASP A 286 -15.93 3.15 0.84
N LEU A 287 -14.97 4.07 0.72
CA LEU A 287 -13.55 3.78 0.61
C LEU A 287 -12.96 3.66 2.01
N ILE A 288 -12.23 2.57 2.26
CA ILE A 288 -11.48 2.34 3.50
C ILE A 288 -9.99 2.40 3.17
N THR A 289 -9.24 3.31 3.78
CA THR A 289 -7.78 3.37 3.66
C THR A 289 -7.11 2.91 4.95
N ILE A 290 -5.91 2.34 4.82
CA ILE A 290 -5.15 1.78 5.94
C ILE A 290 -4.15 2.74 6.58
N ALA A 291 -3.89 3.89 5.94
CA ALA A 291 -3.02 4.92 6.48
C ALA A 291 -3.29 6.29 5.81
N PRO A 292 -3.05 7.41 6.52
CA PRO A 292 -3.20 8.75 5.96
C PRO A 292 -2.41 9.03 4.67
N PRO A 293 -1.14 8.56 4.49
CA PRO A 293 -0.42 8.75 3.24
C PRO A 293 -1.09 8.06 2.05
N VAL A 294 -1.77 6.93 2.28
CA VAL A 294 -2.54 6.22 1.24
C VAL A 294 -3.72 7.06 0.79
N THR A 295 -4.46 7.68 1.73
CA THR A 295 -5.55 8.58 1.37
C THR A 295 -5.05 9.77 0.55
N ARG A 296 -3.92 10.38 0.95
CA ARG A 296 -3.33 11.52 0.22
C ARG A 296 -2.86 11.14 -1.19
N ALA A 297 -2.31 9.93 -1.38
CA ALA A 297 -1.97 9.42 -2.70
C ALA A 297 -3.22 9.21 -3.59
N LEU A 298 -4.32 8.73 -3.01
CA LEU A 298 -5.58 8.57 -3.74
C LEU A 298 -6.20 9.91 -4.13
N THR A 299 -6.21 10.89 -3.22
CA THR A 299 -6.73 12.23 -3.55
C THR A 299 -5.81 13.00 -4.48
N SER A 300 -4.51 12.65 -4.54
CA SER A 300 -3.59 13.27 -5.49
C SER A 300 -3.80 12.80 -6.94
N THR A 301 -4.42 11.65 -7.14
CA THR A 301 -4.65 11.01 -8.45
C THR A 301 -6.12 10.99 -8.89
N VAL A 302 -7.06 11.00 -7.94
CA VAL A 302 -8.50 10.96 -8.22
C VAL A 302 -9.14 12.32 -7.95
N LEU A 303 -9.64 12.93 -9.02
CA LEU A 303 -10.33 14.22 -8.95
C LEU A 303 -11.64 14.12 -8.17
N GLY A 304 -11.76 14.93 -7.11
CA GLY A 304 -12.97 15.04 -6.32
C GLY A 304 -13.35 13.74 -5.59
N LEU A 305 -12.36 13.00 -5.09
CA LEU A 305 -12.60 11.69 -4.47
C LEU A 305 -13.59 11.76 -3.29
N ALA A 306 -13.47 12.80 -2.44
CA ALA A 306 -14.31 12.96 -1.26
C ALA A 306 -15.78 13.30 -1.60
N GLU A 307 -16.01 13.87 -2.78
CA GLU A 307 -17.33 14.15 -3.33
C GLU A 307 -17.97 12.91 -3.96
N ARG A 308 -17.16 11.92 -4.33
CA ARG A 308 -17.61 10.69 -5.02
C ARG A 308 -17.91 9.55 -4.05
N THR A 309 -17.13 9.43 -2.97
CA THR A 309 -17.26 8.34 -2.01
C THR A 309 -16.94 8.81 -0.59
N ARG A 310 -17.52 8.13 0.40
CA ARG A 310 -17.17 8.37 1.80
C ARG A 310 -15.81 7.75 2.11
N ILE A 311 -14.84 8.59 2.46
CA ILE A 311 -13.49 8.16 2.78
C ILE A 311 -13.39 7.88 4.29
N ASN A 312 -13.04 6.65 4.65
CA ASN A 312 -12.87 6.20 6.02
C ASN A 312 -11.41 5.76 6.21
N TYR A 313 -10.75 6.22 7.27
CA TYR A 313 -9.44 5.71 7.67
C TYR A 313 -9.62 4.69 8.80
N VAL A 314 -9.25 3.43 8.54
CA VAL A 314 -9.26 2.35 9.54
C VAL A 314 -7.91 1.64 9.47
N PRO A 315 -7.08 1.72 10.53
CA PRO A 315 -5.80 1.01 10.59
C PRO A 315 -5.97 -0.51 10.41
N ASN A 316 -4.87 -1.20 10.07
CA ASN A 316 -4.85 -2.66 10.09
C ASN A 316 -5.28 -3.20 11.45
N CYS A 317 -6.25 -4.13 11.44
CA CYS A 317 -6.71 -4.79 12.66
C CYS A 317 -5.72 -5.88 13.06
N MET A 318 -5.15 -5.81 14.26
CA MET A 318 -4.12 -6.74 14.73
C MET A 318 -4.25 -7.02 16.23
N ASP A 319 -4.07 -8.28 16.64
CA ASP A 319 -3.98 -8.64 18.05
C ASP A 319 -2.61 -8.24 18.61
N LEU A 320 -2.50 -6.98 19.04
CA LEU A 320 -1.28 -6.38 19.59
C LEU A 320 -1.17 -6.67 21.09
N VAL A 321 -2.28 -6.87 21.80
CA VAL A 321 -2.27 -7.25 23.21
C VAL A 321 -1.53 -8.57 23.45
N SER A 322 -1.59 -9.51 22.51
CA SER A 322 -0.82 -10.76 22.56
C SER A 322 0.71 -10.58 22.64
N PHE A 323 1.24 -9.40 22.25
CA PHE A 323 2.66 -9.08 22.29
C PHE A 323 3.12 -8.56 23.66
N LYS A 324 2.22 -8.26 24.60
CA LYS A 324 2.55 -7.74 25.95
C LYS A 324 3.09 -8.85 26.86
N LEU A 325 4.26 -9.37 26.49
CA LEU A 325 4.98 -10.44 27.19
C LEU A 325 6.24 -9.89 27.86
N SER A 326 6.63 -10.48 29.00
CA SER A 326 7.86 -10.09 29.68
C SER A 326 9.10 -10.34 28.80
N LYS A 327 10.01 -9.36 28.75
CA LYS A 327 11.29 -9.49 28.04
C LYS A 327 12.10 -10.69 28.56
N LEU A 328 12.82 -11.34 27.66
CA LEU A 328 13.72 -12.47 27.94
C LEU A 328 15.17 -12.05 27.79
N GLN A 329 16.06 -12.75 28.48
CA GLN A 329 17.50 -12.61 28.20
C GLN A 329 17.87 -13.41 26.93
N PRO A 330 18.75 -12.89 26.04
CA PRO A 330 19.30 -11.53 26.06
C PRO A 330 18.42 -10.55 25.24
N ALA A 331 17.69 -9.66 25.89
CA ALA A 331 17.05 -8.50 25.24
C ALA A 331 17.92 -7.24 25.30
N ALA A 332 18.81 -7.15 26.30
CA ALA A 332 19.68 -6.00 26.50
C ALA A 332 20.55 -5.71 25.27
N TYR A 333 20.62 -4.44 24.87
CA TYR A 333 21.42 -3.95 23.76
C TYR A 333 21.09 -4.62 22.40
N SER A 334 19.83 -5.03 22.23
CA SER A 334 19.34 -5.73 21.03
C SER A 334 18.44 -4.84 20.18
N ILE A 335 18.78 -4.72 18.90
CA ILE A 335 18.01 -4.04 17.86
C ILE A 335 17.46 -5.09 16.91
N MET A 336 16.18 -4.97 16.56
CA MET A 336 15.54 -5.87 15.62
C MET A 336 15.04 -5.10 14.40
N LEU A 337 15.31 -5.65 13.21
CA LEU A 337 14.70 -5.24 11.95
C LEU A 337 13.91 -6.44 11.41
N VAL A 338 12.61 -6.25 11.18
CA VAL A 338 11.72 -7.29 10.69
C VAL A 338 11.26 -6.93 9.27
N GLY A 339 11.43 -7.83 8.31
CA GLY A 339 11.10 -7.59 6.89
C GLY A 339 12.16 -6.75 6.19
N TYR A 340 13.19 -7.41 5.65
CA TYR A 340 14.36 -6.78 5.03
C TYR A 340 14.69 -7.30 3.62
N ASP A 341 13.81 -8.12 3.06
CA ASP A 341 13.94 -8.91 1.83
C ASP A 341 13.99 -8.07 0.53
N ARG A 342 13.74 -6.75 0.62
CA ARG A 342 13.58 -5.86 -0.53
C ARG A 342 14.38 -4.58 -0.39
N LEU A 343 14.81 -4.02 -1.53
CA LEU A 343 15.55 -2.76 -1.58
C LEU A 343 14.78 -1.59 -0.93
N VAL A 344 13.45 -1.53 -1.10
CA VAL A 344 12.59 -0.53 -0.46
C VAL A 344 12.62 -0.60 1.07
N LYS A 345 13.09 -1.70 1.67
CA LYS A 345 13.28 -1.83 3.13
C LYS A 345 14.59 -1.24 3.60
N ASP A 346 15.54 -1.00 2.69
CA ASP A 346 16.87 -0.43 2.92
C ASP A 346 17.51 -0.90 4.23
N PRO A 347 17.79 -2.21 4.38
CA PRO A 347 18.42 -2.71 5.59
C PRO A 347 19.86 -2.21 5.76
N THR A 348 20.47 -1.63 4.73
CA THR A 348 21.77 -0.96 4.82
C THR A 348 21.71 0.23 5.77
N TRP A 349 20.63 1.01 5.76
CA TRP A 349 20.40 2.08 6.73
C TRP A 349 20.38 1.57 8.19
N ALA A 350 19.89 0.35 8.44
CA ALA A 350 19.95 -0.25 9.78
C ALA A 350 21.38 -0.61 10.21
N LEU A 351 22.25 -0.98 9.27
CA LEU A 351 23.68 -1.17 9.54
C LEU A 351 24.35 0.14 9.94
N ASP A 352 24.00 1.23 9.23
CA ASP A 352 24.51 2.57 9.56
C ASP A 352 24.10 2.98 10.98
N VAL A 353 22.87 2.67 11.41
CA VAL A 353 22.41 2.92 12.80
C VAL A 353 23.27 2.15 13.81
N LEU A 354 23.53 0.87 13.55
CA LEU A 354 24.35 0.04 14.42
C LEU A 354 25.78 0.58 14.56
N GLU A 355 26.37 1.04 13.45
CA GLU A 355 27.70 1.66 13.44
C GLU A 355 27.71 2.97 14.24
N GLN A 356 26.72 3.84 14.05
CA GLN A 356 26.59 5.07 14.83
C GLN A 356 26.48 4.78 16.33
N LEU A 357 25.69 3.77 16.73
CA LEU A 357 25.59 3.36 18.14
C LEU A 357 26.92 2.90 18.73
N ARG A 358 27.69 2.09 17.99
CA ARG A 358 29.01 1.60 18.41
C ARG A 358 30.08 2.69 18.42
N GLN A 359 29.89 3.77 17.65
CA GLN A 359 30.74 4.96 17.72
C GLN A 359 30.44 5.84 18.94
N LEU A 360 29.16 5.95 19.31
CA LEU A 360 28.71 6.82 20.40
C LEU A 360 28.73 6.15 21.79
N SER A 361 28.84 4.82 21.86
CA SER A 361 28.73 4.04 23.09
C SER A 361 29.63 2.80 23.07
N ASP A 362 30.21 2.46 24.23
CA ASP A 362 31.03 1.26 24.44
C ASP A 362 30.21 -0.02 24.68
N LYS A 363 28.88 0.10 24.76
CA LYS A 363 27.96 -1.01 25.02
C LYS A 363 27.83 -1.98 23.84
N PRO A 364 27.57 -3.29 24.08
CA PRO A 364 27.63 -4.33 23.07
C PRO A 364 26.35 -4.42 22.21
N TRP A 365 26.01 -3.34 21.50
CA TRP A 365 24.83 -3.29 20.62
C TRP A 365 24.90 -4.35 19.50
N LYS A 366 23.78 -5.06 19.30
CA LYS A 366 23.61 -6.10 18.28
C LYS A 366 22.37 -5.82 17.45
N LEU A 367 22.46 -6.10 16.15
CA LEU A 367 21.34 -6.08 15.23
C LEU A 367 20.95 -7.52 14.86
N THR A 368 19.66 -7.80 14.91
CA THR A 368 19.06 -9.05 14.45
C THR A 368 18.05 -8.76 13.35
N LEU A 369 18.22 -9.45 12.22
CA LEU A 369 17.32 -9.45 11.09
C LEU A 369 16.32 -10.59 11.24
N VAL A 370 15.04 -10.31 10.96
CA VAL A 370 13.96 -11.29 11.00
C VAL A 370 13.14 -11.17 9.72
N GLY A 371 12.80 -12.28 9.10
CA GLY A 371 12.09 -12.30 7.83
C GLY A 371 12.83 -13.10 6.76
N GLU A 372 12.25 -13.11 5.56
CA GLU A 372 12.85 -13.79 4.42
C GLU A 372 14.15 -13.12 3.96
N GLU A 373 15.05 -13.93 3.42
CA GLU A 373 16.24 -13.41 2.77
C GLU A 373 15.89 -12.89 1.36
N PRO A 374 16.59 -11.85 0.88
CA PRO A 374 16.41 -11.36 -0.49
C PRO A 374 16.57 -12.48 -1.51
N THR A 375 15.58 -12.62 -2.40
CA THR A 375 15.56 -13.68 -3.42
C THR A 375 16.42 -13.37 -4.63
N ALA A 376 16.76 -12.09 -4.84
CA ALA A 376 17.62 -11.63 -5.92
C ALA A 376 19.02 -11.31 -5.38
N GLY A 377 20.06 -11.82 -6.05
CA GLY A 377 21.45 -11.41 -5.80
C GLY A 377 21.77 -10.05 -6.44
N GLY A 378 23.03 -9.62 -6.34
CA GLY A 378 23.49 -8.38 -6.96
C GLY A 378 24.45 -7.61 -6.06
N SER A 379 25.13 -6.62 -6.62
CA SER A 379 26.19 -5.86 -5.94
C SER A 379 25.72 -5.23 -4.62
N TYR A 380 24.47 -4.75 -4.57
CA TYR A 380 23.87 -4.23 -3.34
C TYR A 380 23.80 -5.29 -2.24
N TRP A 381 23.21 -6.45 -2.53
CA TRP A 381 23.04 -7.53 -1.54
C TRP A 381 24.36 -8.18 -1.15
N ASP A 382 25.31 -8.29 -2.08
CA ASP A 382 26.67 -8.75 -1.78
C ASP A 382 27.38 -7.80 -0.81
N SER A 383 27.27 -6.48 -1.04
CA SER A 383 27.82 -5.46 -0.15
C SER A 383 27.14 -5.48 1.23
N PHE A 384 25.81 -5.58 1.25
CA PHE A 384 25.03 -5.70 2.49
C PHE A 384 25.43 -6.93 3.30
N ASN A 385 25.55 -8.10 2.67
CA ASN A 385 25.96 -9.34 3.32
C ASN A 385 27.39 -9.27 3.86
N GLN A 386 28.32 -8.67 3.11
CA GLN A 386 29.68 -8.43 3.58
C GLN A 386 29.70 -7.54 4.84
N ARG A 387 28.94 -6.45 4.85
CA ARG A 387 28.82 -5.57 6.02
C ARG A 387 28.17 -6.29 7.21
N CYS A 388 27.14 -7.11 6.98
CA CYS A 388 26.54 -7.95 8.03
C CYS A 388 27.57 -8.86 8.71
N GLN A 389 28.44 -9.53 7.93
CA GLN A 389 29.51 -10.37 8.46
C GLN A 389 30.51 -9.57 9.31
N GLN A 390 30.94 -8.40 8.83
CA GLN A 390 31.87 -7.52 9.54
C GLN A 390 31.29 -7.00 10.86
N LEU A 391 30.00 -6.68 10.88
CA LEU A 391 29.32 -6.13 12.05
C LEU A 391 28.79 -7.20 13.02
N GLY A 392 28.84 -8.48 12.63
CA GLY A 392 28.32 -9.60 13.41
C GLY A 392 26.79 -9.60 13.53
N VAL A 393 26.11 -9.18 12.46
CA VAL A 393 24.64 -9.16 12.37
C VAL A 393 24.11 -10.58 12.28
N GLN A 394 23.04 -10.87 13.04
CA GLN A 394 22.40 -12.19 13.03
C GLN A 394 21.13 -12.16 12.19
N SER A 395 20.81 -13.24 11.47
CA SER A 395 19.48 -13.45 10.87
C SER A 395 18.79 -14.62 11.54
N LEU A 396 17.50 -14.47 11.83
CA LEU A 396 16.64 -15.54 12.34
C LEU A 396 15.77 -16.18 11.25
N GLY A 397 15.85 -15.70 10.02
CA GLY A 397 14.94 -16.08 8.94
C GLY A 397 13.48 -15.71 9.23
N TYR A 398 12.56 -16.26 8.45
CA TYR A 398 11.12 -16.08 8.65
C TYR A 398 10.66 -16.68 9.99
N ARG A 399 9.80 -15.94 10.71
CA ARG A 399 9.24 -16.33 12.02
C ARG A 399 7.75 -16.09 12.05
N SER A 400 6.99 -17.09 12.50
CA SER A 400 5.55 -16.97 12.78
C SER A 400 5.23 -16.72 14.25
N ASP A 401 6.21 -16.85 15.14
CA ASP A 401 6.10 -16.68 16.59
C ASP A 401 6.61 -15.30 17.06
N MET A 402 6.24 -14.25 16.33
CA MET A 402 6.73 -12.89 16.58
C MET A 402 6.56 -12.38 18.02
N PRO A 403 5.48 -12.71 18.77
CA PRO A 403 5.39 -12.38 20.19
C PRO A 403 6.58 -12.89 21.01
N GLU A 404 7.05 -14.11 20.75
CA GLU A 404 8.22 -14.69 21.45
C GLU A 404 9.55 -14.11 20.95
N VAL A 405 9.66 -13.83 19.65
CA VAL A 405 10.85 -13.22 19.05
C VAL A 405 11.11 -11.83 19.64
N LEU A 406 10.06 -11.00 19.76
CA LEU A 406 10.18 -9.61 20.25
C LEU A 406 10.49 -9.51 21.75
N ARG A 407 10.35 -10.60 22.52
CA ARG A 407 10.83 -10.65 23.91
C ARG A 407 12.35 -10.52 24.01
N LYS A 408 13.09 -10.78 22.93
CA LYS A 408 14.56 -10.70 22.84
C LYS A 408 15.07 -9.41 22.20
N ALA A 409 14.18 -8.43 22.00
CA ALA A 409 14.52 -7.13 21.43
C ALA A 409 14.31 -6.02 22.46
N THR A 410 15.23 -5.05 22.46
CA THR A 410 15.05 -3.77 23.16
C THR A 410 14.54 -2.70 22.20
N VAL A 411 15.05 -2.67 20.97
CA VAL A 411 14.68 -1.69 19.94
C VAL A 411 14.02 -2.42 18.77
N ILE A 412 12.94 -1.83 18.24
CA ILE A 412 12.35 -2.22 16.96
C ILE A 412 12.59 -1.09 15.95
N LEU A 413 13.22 -1.43 14.81
CA LEU A 413 13.67 -0.47 13.82
C LEU A 413 12.87 -0.58 12.53
N SER A 414 12.45 0.56 11.98
CA SER A 414 12.04 0.69 10.58
C SER A 414 13.09 1.46 9.80
N SER A 415 13.72 0.81 8.83
CA SER A 415 14.71 1.40 7.93
C SER A 415 14.16 1.79 6.56
N SER A 416 12.88 1.51 6.31
CA SER A 416 12.29 1.50 4.97
C SER A 416 12.35 2.86 4.27
N MET A 417 12.53 2.80 2.95
CA MET A 417 12.40 3.95 2.05
C MET A 417 10.94 4.32 1.80
N VAL A 418 10.10 3.30 1.58
CA VAL A 418 8.69 3.45 1.23
C VAL A 418 7.87 2.37 1.93
N GLU A 419 6.92 2.75 2.79
CA GLU A 419 6.13 1.81 3.58
C GLU A 419 4.70 2.33 3.79
N GLY A 420 3.70 1.44 3.67
CA GLY A 420 2.32 1.83 3.96
C GLY A 420 2.11 1.95 5.46
N VAL A 421 2.38 0.84 6.15
CA VAL A 421 2.42 0.71 7.60
C VAL A 421 3.48 -0.35 7.92
N HIS A 422 4.50 -0.02 8.71
CA HIS A 422 5.45 -1.02 9.18
C HIS A 422 4.89 -1.80 10.38
N ILE A 423 4.15 -2.87 10.12
CA ILE A 423 3.42 -3.66 11.14
C ILE A 423 4.33 -4.10 12.29
N SER A 424 5.58 -4.48 12.00
CA SER A 424 6.53 -4.94 13.01
C SER A 424 6.88 -3.89 14.05
N VAL A 425 6.86 -2.59 13.69
CA VAL A 425 7.05 -1.48 14.63
C VAL A 425 5.91 -1.45 15.65
N GLN A 426 4.67 -1.67 15.20
CA GLN A 426 3.50 -1.72 16.08
C GLN A 426 3.58 -2.91 17.02
N GLN A 427 3.92 -4.09 16.50
CA GLN A 427 4.15 -5.29 17.31
C GLN A 427 5.27 -5.08 18.35
N GLY A 428 6.39 -4.48 17.93
CA GLY A 428 7.52 -4.19 18.81
C GLY A 428 7.17 -3.19 19.91
N ALA A 429 6.50 -2.09 19.57
CA ALA A 429 6.03 -1.10 20.54
C ALA A 429 5.05 -1.72 21.55
N ALA A 430 4.08 -2.52 21.08
CA ALA A 430 3.17 -3.27 21.96
C ALA A 430 3.93 -4.20 22.93
N SER A 431 5.04 -4.82 22.48
CA SER A 431 5.91 -5.66 23.31
C SER A 431 6.84 -4.89 24.26
N GLY A 432 6.79 -3.56 24.28
CA GLY A 432 7.67 -2.71 25.08
C GLY A 432 9.08 -2.52 24.50
N CYS A 433 9.29 -2.80 23.20
CA CYS A 433 10.49 -2.30 22.52
C CYS A 433 10.41 -0.79 22.35
N LEU A 434 11.56 -0.12 22.28
CA LEU A 434 11.66 1.25 21.81
C LEU A 434 11.43 1.27 20.29
N PRO A 435 10.37 1.91 19.78
CA PRO A 435 10.20 2.12 18.35
C PRO A 435 11.10 3.25 17.83
N VAL A 436 11.77 2.96 16.72
CA VAL A 436 12.60 3.92 15.98
C VAL A 436 12.26 3.78 14.50
N VAL A 437 11.70 4.82 13.91
CA VAL A 437 11.14 4.79 12.57
C VAL A 437 11.86 5.81 11.70
N ARG A 438 12.52 5.37 10.63
CA ARG A 438 13.04 6.30 9.62
C ARG A 438 11.89 7.12 9.05
N ASN A 439 12.08 8.42 8.89
CA ASN A 439 11.17 9.26 8.11
C ASN A 439 11.17 8.80 6.64
N TRP A 440 10.22 7.95 6.25
CA TRP A 440 10.20 7.23 4.97
C TRP A 440 10.29 8.20 3.78
N PRO A 441 11.45 8.31 3.10
CA PRO A 441 11.68 9.34 2.10
C PRO A 441 10.64 9.34 0.98
N GLY A 442 10.25 8.17 0.47
CA GLY A 442 9.33 8.09 -0.66
C GLY A 442 7.86 8.36 -0.32
N LEU A 443 7.51 8.63 0.96
CA LEU A 443 6.18 9.09 1.35
C LEU A 443 6.21 10.38 2.19
N ALA A 444 7.37 11.01 2.36
CA ALA A 444 7.53 12.16 3.24
C ALA A 444 6.66 13.35 2.81
N SER A 445 6.53 13.61 1.51
CA SER A 445 5.63 14.62 0.92
C SER A 445 4.15 14.36 1.19
N LEU A 446 3.78 13.10 1.44
CA LEU A 446 2.44 12.68 1.84
C LEU A 446 2.27 12.61 3.37
N GLY A 447 3.22 13.19 4.13
CA GLY A 447 3.23 13.23 5.59
C GLY A 447 3.96 12.06 6.25
N GLY A 448 4.30 11.02 5.49
CA GLY A 448 5.17 9.93 5.96
C GLY A 448 4.69 9.24 7.25
N PRO A 449 5.62 8.63 8.02
CA PRO A 449 5.29 7.86 9.21
C PRO A 449 4.76 8.71 10.39
N GLU A 450 5.01 10.01 10.45
CA GLU A 450 4.51 10.89 11.54
C GLU A 450 2.98 11.03 11.53
N THR A 451 2.34 10.73 10.41
CA THR A 451 0.87 10.66 10.33
C THR A 451 0.30 9.35 10.88
N ILE A 452 1.15 8.36 11.16
CA ILE A 452 0.76 7.01 11.62
C ILE A 452 1.26 6.75 13.04
N TYR A 453 2.43 7.28 13.39
CA TYR A 453 3.14 7.03 14.65
C TYR A 453 3.38 8.34 15.41
N PRO A 454 3.59 8.29 16.74
CA PRO A 454 4.04 9.44 17.50
C PRO A 454 5.29 10.06 16.88
N ALA A 455 5.29 11.39 16.75
CA ALA A 455 6.35 12.12 16.06
C ALA A 455 7.74 11.87 16.68
N ASP A 456 7.82 11.64 17.98
CA ASP A 456 9.09 11.35 18.64
C ASP A 456 9.71 10.02 18.17
N TRP A 457 8.93 9.08 17.64
CA TRP A 457 9.43 7.81 17.11
C TRP A 457 10.16 7.98 15.78
N VAL A 458 9.88 9.08 15.07
CA VAL A 458 10.37 9.33 13.72
C VAL A 458 11.73 10.02 13.75
N VAL A 459 12.67 9.53 12.94
CA VAL A 459 14.05 10.04 12.87
C VAL A 459 14.52 10.19 11.42
N ASP A 460 15.24 11.27 11.13
CA ASP A 460 15.67 11.59 9.76
C ASP A 460 17.00 10.95 9.35
N SER A 461 17.82 10.47 10.30
CA SER A 461 19.16 9.96 10.01
C SER A 461 19.59 8.80 10.92
N PRO A 462 20.56 7.97 10.49
CA PRO A 462 21.11 6.92 11.33
C PRO A 462 21.69 7.42 12.66
N ARG A 463 22.28 8.62 12.64
CA ARG A 463 22.82 9.26 13.84
C ARG A 463 21.72 9.71 14.81
N ALA A 464 20.63 10.28 14.30
CA ALA A 464 19.47 10.64 15.13
C ALA A 464 18.80 9.39 15.72
N ALA A 465 18.70 8.31 14.94
CA ALA A 465 18.25 7.00 15.42
C ALA A 465 19.11 6.49 16.59
N ALA A 466 20.44 6.51 16.42
CA ALA A 466 21.38 6.10 17.46
C ALA A 466 21.24 6.96 18.73
N GLN A 467 21.12 8.28 18.60
CA GLN A 467 20.94 9.17 19.74
C GLN A 467 19.62 8.87 20.49
N ARG A 468 18.50 8.72 19.76
CA ARG A 468 17.20 8.33 20.37
C ARG A 468 17.32 7.03 21.15
N ILE A 469 18.02 6.03 20.60
CA ILE A 469 18.23 4.75 21.25
C ILE A 469 19.01 4.93 22.56
N LEU A 470 20.11 5.70 22.55
CA LEU A 470 20.91 5.95 23.75
C LEU A 470 20.13 6.74 24.81
N ASP A 471 19.38 7.76 24.39
CA ASP A 471 18.59 8.61 25.29
C ASP A 471 17.47 7.85 26.01
N ASN A 472 16.98 6.77 25.42
CA ASN A 472 15.82 6.01 25.91
C ASN A 472 16.15 4.59 26.39
N THR A 473 17.44 4.25 26.48
CA THR A 473 17.91 2.97 27.04
C THR A 473 18.54 3.21 28.42
N ASN A 474 18.29 2.32 29.38
CA ASN A 474 18.90 2.37 30.71
C ASN A 474 20.26 1.64 30.76
N GLU A 475 20.96 1.68 31.89
CA GLU A 475 22.27 1.02 32.05
C GLU A 475 22.24 -0.50 31.88
N SER A 476 21.06 -1.13 32.04
CA SER A 476 20.88 -2.57 31.80
C SER A 476 20.74 -2.92 30.32
N GLY A 477 20.71 -1.92 29.43
CA GLY A 477 20.57 -2.09 27.99
C GLY A 477 19.14 -2.32 27.51
N LEU A 478 18.15 -2.10 28.36
CA LEU A 478 16.73 -2.17 28.04
C LEU A 478 16.14 -0.77 27.87
N THR A 479 15.03 -0.67 27.14
CA THR A 479 14.24 0.56 27.06
C THR A 479 13.85 0.99 28.47
N LYS A 480 13.95 2.29 28.75
CA LYS A 480 13.49 2.86 30.02
C LYS A 480 12.03 2.45 30.29
N PRO A 481 11.68 1.95 31.48
CA PRO A 481 10.35 1.39 31.75
C PRO A 481 9.20 2.33 31.41
N GLU A 482 9.35 3.63 31.70
CA GLU A 482 8.36 4.66 31.42
C GLU A 482 8.15 4.85 29.90
N VAL A 483 9.21 4.79 29.11
CA VAL A 483 9.15 4.91 27.64
C VAL A 483 8.52 3.65 27.02
N ALA A 484 8.91 2.48 27.53
CA ALA A 484 8.35 1.19 27.08
C ALA A 484 6.85 1.10 27.36
N GLU A 485 6.41 1.47 28.57
CA GLU A 485 5.00 1.46 28.93
C GLU A 485 4.23 2.51 28.14
N GLN A 486 4.77 3.72 27.95
CA GLN A 486 4.13 4.75 27.13
C GLN A 486 3.94 4.28 25.68
N ALA A 487 4.97 3.71 25.05
CA ALA A 487 4.87 3.19 23.69
C ALA A 487 3.87 2.05 23.57
N SER A 488 3.90 1.08 24.51
CA SER A 488 2.96 -0.04 24.55
C SER A 488 1.52 0.42 24.74
N GLN A 489 1.26 1.30 25.71
CA GLN A 489 -0.07 1.84 25.98
C GLN A 489 -0.62 2.63 24.79
N TRP A 490 0.20 3.50 24.18
CA TRP A 490 -0.22 4.25 23.00
C TRP A 490 -0.57 3.30 21.85
N THR A 491 0.26 2.30 21.57
CA THR A 491 -0.02 1.33 20.51
C THR A 491 -1.32 0.57 20.77
N LEU A 492 -1.51 0.03 21.96
CA LEU A 492 -2.71 -0.75 22.29
C LEU A 492 -3.98 0.12 22.24
N ALA A 493 -3.91 1.35 22.72
CA ALA A 493 -5.05 2.26 22.75
C ALA A 493 -5.47 2.80 21.37
N ASN A 494 -4.60 2.72 20.35
CA ASN A 494 -4.87 3.29 19.02
C ASN A 494 -4.94 2.25 17.90
N LEU A 495 -4.25 1.11 18.04
CA LEU A 495 -3.99 0.20 16.91
C LEU A 495 -4.37 -1.26 17.18
N ASP A 496 -4.69 -1.63 18.43
CA ASP A 496 -5.11 -3.00 18.74
C ASP A 496 -6.46 -3.34 18.09
N ALA A 497 -6.68 -4.62 17.81
CA ALA A 497 -7.92 -5.17 17.27
C ALA A 497 -9.15 -4.78 18.10
N GLN A 498 -9.03 -4.65 19.43
CA GLN A 498 -10.11 -4.20 20.30
C GLN A 498 -10.57 -2.77 20.00
N VAL A 499 -9.71 -1.95 19.42
CA VAL A 499 -10.01 -0.57 19.00
C VAL A 499 -10.40 -0.54 17.53
N THR A 500 -9.62 -1.21 16.68
CA THR A 500 -9.75 -1.14 15.21
C THR A 500 -10.92 -1.94 14.64
N LEU A 501 -11.27 -3.09 15.20
CA LEU A 501 -12.39 -3.91 14.71
C LEU A 501 -13.76 -3.22 14.91
N PRO A 502 -14.09 -2.61 16.07
CA PRO A 502 -15.33 -1.85 16.21
C PRO A 502 -15.48 -0.71 15.21
N LEU A 503 -14.38 -0.07 14.83
CA LEU A 503 -14.38 1.02 13.84
C LEU A 503 -14.68 0.48 12.44
N LEU A 504 -14.06 -0.65 12.11
CA LEU A 504 -14.35 -1.34 10.86
C LEU A 504 -15.82 -1.78 10.79
N ASP A 505 -16.39 -2.27 11.89
CA ASP A 505 -17.81 -2.64 11.96
C ASP A 505 -18.75 -1.48 11.70
N GLN A 506 -18.47 -0.29 12.25
CA GLN A 506 -19.30 0.89 12.01
C GLN A 506 -19.36 1.23 10.51
N VAL A 507 -18.29 0.96 9.76
CA VAL A 507 -18.23 1.14 8.30
C VAL A 507 -18.92 0.00 7.57
N VAL A 508 -18.53 -1.23 7.87
CA VAL A 508 -18.92 -2.42 7.12
C VAL A 508 -20.32 -2.89 7.50
N LEU A 509 -20.54 -3.16 8.79
CA LEU A 509 -21.81 -3.70 9.30
C LEU A 509 -22.85 -2.63 9.60
N GLY A 510 -22.45 -1.37 9.81
CA GLY A 510 -23.37 -0.29 10.18
C GLY A 510 -23.90 -0.39 11.62
N GLY A 511 -24.98 0.35 11.92
CA GLY A 511 -25.58 0.43 13.26
C GLY A 511 -27.03 -0.08 13.29
N ALA A 512 -27.53 -0.46 14.47
CA ALA A 512 -28.97 -0.70 14.67
C ALA A 512 -29.73 0.64 14.62
N GLN A 513 -30.94 0.64 14.02
CA GLN A 513 -31.90 1.74 14.13
C GLN A 513 -32.37 1.92 15.57
#